data_AF-A0AAW1CU83-F1
#
_entry.id   AF-A0AAW1CU83-F1
#
_cell.length_a   1.000
_cell.length_b   1.000
_cell.length_c   1.000
_cell.angle_alpha   90.00
_cell.angle_beta   90.00
_cell.angle_gamma   90.00
#
_symmetry.space_group_name_H-M   'P 1'
#
loop_
_entity.id
_entity.type
_entity.pdbx_description
1 polymer ?
#
loop_
_entity_poly.entity_id
_entity_poly.type
_entity_poly.pdbx_seq_one_letter_code
_entity_poly.pdbx_strand_id
1 'polypeptide(L)'
;MMCGSCSNENAFKLIFMHYMKVQRGNKDFTKEEMESCMINQPPGAPKLSMLSFHGSFHGRTLGCLSTTHSKAIHKVDVPAFDWPIADFPKYQYPLNEHIKENAKEDDRSLAQVNIFYQL
;
A
#
# COMPACT_ATOMS: atom_id res chain seq x y z
N MET A 1 -12.11 -17.94 -5.55
CA MET A 1 -11.99 -16.50 -5.23
C MET A 1 -13.14 -16.09 -4.32
N MET A 2 -13.02 -16.25 -2.99
CA MET A 2 -14.00 -15.78 -1.98
C MET A 2 -13.31 -15.75 -0.59
N CYS A 3 -12.31 -14.88 -0.40
CA CYS A 3 -11.58 -14.76 0.87
C CYS A 3 -11.05 -13.34 1.11
N GLY A 4 -10.45 -13.11 2.29
CA GLY A 4 -9.85 -11.83 2.64
C GLY A 4 -8.79 -11.35 1.65
N SER A 5 -7.91 -12.25 1.19
CA SER A 5 -6.85 -11.89 0.23
C SER A 5 -7.43 -11.37 -1.10
N CYS A 6 -8.40 -12.08 -1.70
CA CYS A 6 -8.98 -11.58 -2.95
C CYS A 6 -9.84 -10.33 -2.76
N SER A 7 -10.36 -10.09 -1.55
CA SER A 7 -11.03 -8.83 -1.21
C SER A 7 -10.04 -7.68 -1.27
N ASN A 8 -8.88 -7.81 -0.63
CA ASN A 8 -7.81 -6.79 -0.65
C ASN A 8 -7.19 -6.60 -2.04
N GLU A 9 -6.88 -7.67 -2.79
CA GLU A 9 -6.36 -7.54 -4.16
C GLU A 9 -7.33 -6.77 -5.08
N ASN A 10 -8.64 -7.01 -4.96
CA ASN A 10 -9.62 -6.25 -5.76
C ASN A 10 -9.76 -4.81 -5.25
N ALA A 11 -9.66 -4.56 -3.94
CA ALA A 11 -9.60 -3.21 -3.41
C ALA A 11 -8.40 -2.44 -3.96
N PHE A 12 -7.20 -3.04 -4.01
CA PHE A 12 -5.99 -2.42 -4.58
C PHE A 12 -6.19 -2.07 -6.05
N LYS A 13 -6.70 -3.00 -6.86
CA LYS A 13 -7.02 -2.72 -8.28
C LYS A 13 -8.01 -1.57 -8.42
N LEU A 14 -9.08 -1.53 -7.62
CA LEU A 14 -10.07 -0.46 -7.65
C LEU A 14 -9.45 0.90 -7.31
N ILE A 15 -8.57 0.94 -6.30
CA ILE A 15 -7.84 2.14 -5.91
C ILE A 15 -6.93 2.61 -7.05
N PHE A 16 -6.13 1.73 -7.67
CA PHE A 16 -5.27 2.09 -8.80
C PHE A 16 -6.07 2.59 -10.01
N MET A 17 -7.16 1.91 -10.37
CA MET A 17 -8.04 2.34 -11.46
C MET A 17 -8.69 3.69 -11.16
N HIS A 18 -9.13 3.91 -9.92
CA HIS A 18 -9.69 5.19 -9.50
C HIS A 18 -8.65 6.31 -9.56
N TYR A 19 -7.45 6.09 -9.03
CA TYR A 19 -6.36 7.06 -9.08
C TYR A 19 -6.04 7.45 -10.53
N MET A 20 -5.85 6.47 -11.42
CA MET A 20 -5.60 6.74 -12.85
C MET A 20 -6.78 7.41 -13.55
N LYS A 21 -8.03 7.09 -13.18
CA LYS A 21 -9.22 7.79 -13.67
C LYS A 21 -9.19 9.27 -13.26
N VAL A 22 -8.85 9.58 -12.01
CA VAL A 22 -8.72 10.96 -11.53
C VAL A 22 -7.63 11.70 -12.31
N GLN A 23 -6.45 11.10 -12.48
CA GLN A 23 -5.33 11.72 -13.21
C GLN A 23 -5.66 11.96 -14.70
N ARG A 24 -6.34 11.00 -15.34
CA ARG A 24 -6.71 11.08 -16.76
C ARG A 24 -7.90 12.01 -17.02
N GLY A 25 -8.78 12.19 -16.04
CA GLY A 25 -10.02 12.96 -16.18
C GLY A 25 -11.01 12.29 -17.15
N ASN A 26 -11.65 13.08 -18.00
CA ASN A 26 -12.67 12.62 -18.95
C ASN A 26 -12.09 12.11 -20.29
N LYS A 27 -10.78 11.86 -20.36
CA LYS A 27 -10.14 11.35 -21.59
C LYS A 27 -10.29 9.83 -21.69
N ASP A 28 -10.49 9.34 -22.91
CA ASP A 28 -10.44 7.91 -23.20
C ASP A 28 -9.01 7.35 -23.05
N PHE A 29 -8.88 6.02 -23.06
CA PHE A 29 -7.57 5.37 -23.12
C PHE A 29 -6.88 5.65 -24.44
N THR A 30 -5.58 5.96 -24.38
CA THR A 30 -4.72 6.08 -25.56
C THR A 30 -4.37 4.71 -26.12
N LYS A 31 -4.01 4.65 -27.40
CA LYS A 31 -3.52 3.41 -28.02
C LYS A 31 -2.27 2.87 -27.32
N GLU A 32 -1.36 3.75 -26.92
CA GLU A 32 -0.14 3.39 -26.21
C GLU A 32 -0.43 2.76 -24.84
N GLU A 33 -1.37 3.28 -24.05
CA GLU A 33 -1.81 2.65 -22.79
C GLU A 33 -2.40 1.25 -23.03
N MET A 34 -3.23 1.10 -24.06
CA MET A 34 -3.85 -0.19 -24.38
C MET A 34 -2.82 -1.23 -24.85
N GLU A 35 -1.80 -0.83 -25.61
CA GLU A 35 -0.76 -1.73 -26.11
C GLU A 35 0.28 -2.07 -25.03
N SER A 36 0.76 -1.07 -24.28
CA SER A 36 1.79 -1.25 -23.25
C SER A 36 1.33 -2.05 -22.04
N CYS A 37 0.04 -1.96 -21.64
CA CYS A 37 -0.48 -2.75 -20.50
C CYS A 37 -0.41 -4.26 -20.75
N MET A 38 -0.57 -4.71 -21.99
CA MET A 38 -0.55 -6.12 -22.36
C MET A 38 0.83 -6.78 -22.25
N ILE A 39 1.88 -5.96 -22.13
CA ILE A 39 3.27 -6.39 -21.93
C ILE A 39 3.84 -5.89 -20.59
N ASN A 40 2.97 -5.49 -19.66
CA ASN A 40 3.33 -5.01 -18.32
C ASN A 40 4.24 -3.77 -18.30
N GLN A 41 4.12 -2.88 -19.29
CA GLN A 41 4.90 -1.65 -19.37
C GLN A 41 4.04 -0.39 -19.16
N PRO A 42 4.60 0.69 -18.62
CA PRO A 42 3.98 2.01 -18.68
C PRO A 42 3.83 2.50 -20.13
N PRO A 43 2.86 3.40 -20.42
CA PRO A 43 1.91 4.02 -19.48
C PRO A 43 0.73 3.10 -19.08
N GLY A 44 0.50 1.99 -19.79
CA GLY A 44 -0.64 1.11 -19.58
C GLY A 44 -0.62 0.31 -18.27
N ALA A 45 0.57 -0.08 -17.80
CA ALA A 45 0.80 -0.62 -16.47
C ALA A 45 1.56 0.43 -15.63
N PRO A 46 0.85 1.30 -14.90
CA PRO A 46 1.47 2.43 -14.22
C PRO A 46 2.31 1.97 -13.03
N LYS A 47 3.39 2.70 -12.73
CA LYS A 47 4.24 2.48 -11.56
C LYS A 47 3.61 3.13 -10.32
N LEU A 48 2.56 2.52 -9.79
CA LEU A 48 1.89 2.94 -8.55
C LEU A 48 2.28 2.03 -7.39
N SER A 49 1.97 2.49 -6.17
CA SER A 49 2.24 1.77 -4.95
C SER A 49 1.06 1.82 -3.97
N MET A 50 1.03 0.86 -3.04
CA MET A 50 0.19 0.91 -1.86
C MET A 50 1.07 1.13 -0.63
N LEU A 51 0.85 2.22 0.10
CA LEU A 51 1.46 2.40 1.41
C LEU A 51 0.86 1.40 2.39
N SER A 52 1.73 0.75 3.17
CA SER A 52 1.35 -0.20 4.22
C SER A 52 2.14 0.06 5.50
N PHE A 53 1.82 -0.66 6.58
CA PHE A 53 2.45 -0.44 7.89
C PHE A 53 3.25 -1.65 8.38
N HIS A 54 4.36 -1.42 9.06
CA HIS A 54 5.05 -2.46 9.82
C HIS A 54 4.08 -3.13 10.82
N GLY A 55 4.11 -4.47 10.90
CA GLY A 55 3.20 -5.26 11.72
C GLY A 55 1.87 -5.63 11.06
N SER A 56 1.55 -5.11 9.86
CA SER A 56 0.30 -5.41 9.16
C SER A 56 0.15 -6.87 8.71
N PHE A 57 -1.10 -7.31 8.49
CA PHE A 57 -1.42 -8.56 7.82
C PHE A 57 -2.65 -8.39 6.92
N HIS A 58 -2.44 -8.38 5.60
CA HIS A 58 -3.50 -8.18 4.59
C HIS A 58 -3.74 -9.40 3.70
N GLY A 59 -3.05 -10.51 3.96
CA GLY A 59 -3.19 -11.75 3.20
C GLY A 59 -1.86 -12.24 2.64
N ARG A 60 -1.92 -13.24 1.75
CA ARG A 60 -0.72 -13.97 1.28
C ARG A 60 -0.60 -14.12 -0.23
N THR A 61 -1.55 -13.61 -1.02
CA THR A 61 -1.35 -13.43 -2.46
C THR A 61 -0.32 -12.32 -2.70
N LEU A 62 0.35 -12.26 -3.85
CA LEU A 62 1.54 -11.40 -4.05
C LEU A 62 1.33 -9.91 -3.72
N GLY A 63 0.20 -9.32 -4.13
CA GLY A 63 -0.11 -7.92 -3.81
C GLY A 63 -0.37 -7.74 -2.30
N CYS A 64 -1.24 -8.59 -1.73
CA CYS A 64 -1.52 -8.61 -0.29
C CYS A 64 -0.28 -8.86 0.58
N LEU A 65 0.60 -9.74 0.13
CA LEU A 65 1.82 -10.12 0.84
C LEU A 65 2.85 -8.99 0.82
N SER A 66 2.90 -8.23 -0.28
CA SER A 66 3.74 -7.03 -0.37
C SER A 66 3.30 -5.97 0.65
N THR A 67 2.01 -5.88 0.95
CA THR A 67 1.46 -5.02 2.01
C THR A 67 1.42 -5.66 3.41
N THR A 68 1.85 -6.91 3.58
CA THR A 68 1.86 -7.63 4.86
C THR A 68 3.25 -7.59 5.49
N HIS A 69 3.38 -7.21 6.75
CA HIS A 69 4.67 -7.07 7.45
C HIS A 69 4.65 -7.67 8.86
N SER A 70 4.03 -8.84 8.97
CA SER A 70 3.73 -9.50 10.25
C SER A 70 4.88 -10.36 10.80
N LYS A 71 5.39 -11.31 10.01
CA LYS A 71 6.47 -12.25 10.40
C LYS A 71 7.33 -12.60 9.19
N ALA A 72 8.63 -12.78 9.40
CA ALA A 72 9.58 -13.11 8.34
C ALA A 72 9.20 -14.40 7.57
N ILE A 73 8.76 -15.45 8.30
CA ILE A 73 8.36 -16.73 7.72
C ILE A 73 7.13 -16.64 6.80
N HIS A 74 6.39 -15.53 6.84
CA HIS A 74 5.30 -15.31 5.90
C HIS A 74 5.78 -14.77 4.54
N LYS A 75 6.99 -14.17 4.47
CA LYS A 75 7.45 -13.37 3.32
C LYS A 75 8.71 -13.90 2.63
N VAL A 76 9.60 -14.56 3.36
CA VAL A 76 10.88 -15.04 2.82
C VAL A 76 10.65 -15.91 1.58
N ASP A 77 11.55 -15.80 0.59
CA ASP A 77 11.52 -16.51 -0.69
C ASP A 77 10.35 -16.17 -1.66
N VAL A 78 9.54 -15.15 -1.34
CA VAL A 78 8.46 -14.67 -2.23
C VAL A 78 8.79 -13.28 -2.79
N PRO A 79 8.74 -13.07 -4.12
CA PRO A 79 8.90 -11.74 -4.72
C PRO A 79 7.90 -10.74 -4.14
N ALA A 80 8.34 -9.50 -3.96
CA ALA A 80 7.52 -8.42 -3.43
C ALA A 80 7.64 -7.16 -4.31
N PHE A 81 6.65 -6.27 -4.17
CA PHE A 81 6.69 -4.96 -4.78
C PHE A 81 7.46 -3.96 -3.90
N ASP A 82 8.25 -3.10 -4.53
CA ASP A 82 8.96 -2.00 -3.87
C ASP A 82 7.99 -0.85 -3.55
N TRP A 83 7.18 -1.06 -2.51
CA TRP A 83 6.14 -0.14 -2.05
C TRP A 83 6.47 0.41 -0.66
N PRO A 84 6.03 1.65 -0.34
CA PRO A 84 6.39 2.29 0.92
C PRO A 84 5.78 1.58 2.13
N ILE A 85 6.57 1.52 3.20
CA ILE A 85 6.19 0.89 4.48
C ILE A 85 6.43 1.92 5.59
N ALA A 86 5.38 2.30 6.28
CA ALA A 86 5.43 3.23 7.41
C ALA A 86 5.38 2.49 8.75
N ASP A 87 5.78 3.16 9.82
CA ASP A 87 5.67 2.64 11.18
C ASP A 87 4.24 2.80 11.70
N PHE A 88 3.68 1.70 12.23
CA PHE A 88 2.45 1.77 13.01
C PHE A 88 2.77 2.26 14.44
N PRO A 89 2.00 3.20 15.01
CA PRO A 89 2.26 3.74 16.36
C PRO A 89 2.35 2.64 17.41
N LYS A 90 3.41 2.67 18.23
CA LYS A 90 3.59 1.74 19.35
C LYS A 90 3.34 2.45 20.68
N TYR A 91 2.12 2.30 21.19
CA TYR A 91 1.73 2.93 22.44
C TYR A 91 2.35 2.29 23.68
N GLN A 92 2.69 3.14 24.63
CA GLN A 92 3.04 2.78 25.99
C GLN A 92 1.78 2.72 26.86
N TYR A 93 1.79 1.77 27.81
CA TYR A 93 0.66 1.46 28.67
C TYR A 93 1.09 1.52 30.15
N PRO A 94 0.23 1.95 31.09
CA PRO A 94 -1.16 2.38 30.89
C PRO A 94 -1.30 3.69 30.08
N LEU A 95 -2.33 3.78 29.23
CA LEU A 95 -2.47 4.89 28.28
C LEU A 95 -2.58 6.27 28.96
N ASN A 96 -3.28 6.33 30.10
CA ASN A 96 -3.48 7.53 30.89
C ASN A 96 -2.19 8.07 31.53
N GLU A 97 -1.15 7.24 31.63
CA GLU A 97 0.15 7.61 32.20
C GLU A 97 1.15 8.07 31.12
N HIS A 98 0.90 7.74 29.85
CA HIS A 98 1.82 7.95 28.73
C HIS A 98 1.24 8.85 27.62
N ILE A 99 0.35 9.78 27.97
CA ILE A 99 -0.38 10.62 27.01
C ILE A 99 0.59 11.42 26.12
N LYS A 100 1.63 12.02 26.71
CA LYS A 100 2.59 12.85 25.98
C LYS A 100 3.46 12.02 25.04
N GLU A 101 3.91 10.86 25.50
CA GLU A 101 4.75 9.93 24.76
C GLU A 101 3.98 9.34 23.58
N ASN A 102 2.73 8.94 23.79
CA ASN A 102 1.88 8.38 22.75
C ASN A 102 1.48 9.44 21.70
N ALA A 103 1.20 10.68 22.12
CA ALA A 103 0.95 11.79 21.18
C ALA A 103 2.18 12.09 20.30
N LYS A 104 3.38 12.06 20.89
CA LYS A 104 4.62 12.22 20.13
C LYS A 104 4.86 11.05 19.17
N GLU A 105 4.48 9.83 19.54
CA GLU A 105 4.55 8.67 18.66
C GLU A 105 3.58 8.78 17.48
N ASP A 106 2.36 9.28 17.70
CA ASP A 106 1.42 9.58 16.62
C ASP A 106 2.00 10.61 15.64
N ASP A 107 2.53 11.73 16.16
CA ASP A 107 3.14 12.79 15.34
C ASP A 107 4.28 12.25 14.48
N ARG A 108 5.13 11.37 15.05
CA ARG A 108 6.24 10.73 14.34
C ARG A 108 5.74 9.83 13.22
N SER A 109 4.78 8.94 13.49
CA SER A 109 4.21 8.03 12.49
C SER A 109 3.51 8.80 11.37
N LEU A 110 2.75 9.85 11.70
CA LEU A 110 2.09 10.70 10.72
C LEU A 110 3.11 11.47 9.85
N ALA A 111 4.17 12.00 10.43
CA ALA A 111 5.23 12.67 9.68
C ALA A 111 5.86 11.74 8.63
N GLN A 112 6.08 10.46 8.98
CA GLN A 112 6.62 9.47 8.04
C GLN A 112 5.67 9.19 6.88
N VAL A 113 4.37 9.04 7.15
CA VAL A 113 3.34 8.85 6.10
C VAL A 113 3.30 10.05 5.16
N ASN A 114 3.40 11.27 5.70
CA ASN A 114 3.39 12.50 4.89
C ASN A 114 4.59 12.60 3.95
N ILE A 115 5.77 12.11 4.34
CA ILE A 115 6.94 12.04 3.46
C ILE A 115 6.63 11.18 2.22
N PHE A 116 5.99 10.02 2.40
CA PHE A 116 5.63 9.15 1.29
C PHE A 116 4.53 9.71 0.40
N TYR A 117 3.64 10.55 0.94
CA TYR A 117 2.56 11.18 0.17
C TYR A 117 3.04 12.30 -0.76
N GLN A 118 4.21 12.88 -0.48
CA GLN A 118 4.78 14.00 -1.24
C GLN A 118 5.77 13.54 -2.33
N LEU A 119 6.12 12.25 -2.35
CA LEU A 119 6.95 11.60 -3.37
C LEU A 119 6.07 11.03 -4.49
#